data_AF-A0A2S5GQY4-F1
#
_entry.id   AF-A0A2S5GQY4-F1
#
_cell.length_a   1.000
_cell.length_b   1.000
_cell.length_c   1.000
_cell.angle_alpha   90.00
_cell.angle_beta   90.00
_cell.angle_gamma   90.00
#
_symmetry.space_group_name_H-M   'P 1'
#
loop_
_entity.id
_entity.type
_entity.pdbx_description
1 polymer ?
#
loop_
_entity_poly.entity_id
_entity_poly.type
_entity_poly.pdbx_seq_one_letter_code
_entity_poly.pdbx_strand_id
1 'polypeptide(L)' 'MNLPDYFKQEGALTAAMFARLVGVSPALVYQWRTGRRPVPVKHCALIELATDGAVTRRDLRPSDCTQIWPELAERITAQ' A
#
# COMPACT_ATOMS: atom_id res chain seq x y z
N MET A 1 3.09 3.40 8.06
CA MET A 1 1.71 3.89 7.84
C MET A 1 0.86 2.77 7.25
N ASN A 2 -0.39 2.55 7.67
CA ASN A 2 -1.26 1.53 7.04
C ASN A 2 -2.41 2.17 6.24
N LEU A 3 -3.12 1.38 5.43
CA LEU A 3 -4.26 1.85 4.63
C LEU A 3 -5.38 2.49 5.47
N PRO A 4 -5.89 1.87 6.55
CA PRO A 4 -6.93 2.51 7.36
C PRO A 4 -6.54 3.88 7.92
N ASP A 5 -5.28 4.07 8.32
CA ASP A 5 -4.81 5.34 8.86
C ASP A 5 -4.55 6.38 7.75
N TYR A 6 -4.05 5.96 6.59
CA TYR A 6 -3.93 6.82 5.41
C TYR A 6 -5.27 7.49 5.06
N PHE A 7 -6.37 6.71 5.00
CA PHE A 7 -7.70 7.25 4.66
C PHE A 7 -8.30 8.18 5.73
N LYS A 8 -7.70 8.30 6.91
CA LYS A 8 -8.14 9.25 7.95
C LYS A 8 -7.43 10.60 7.86
N GLN A 9 -6.36 10.70 7.07
CA GLN A 9 -5.60 11.94 6.96
C GLN A 9 -6.34 12.99 6.13
N GLU A 10 -6.20 14.26 6.50
CA GLU A 10 -6.63 15.35 5.63
C GLU A 10 -5.81 15.34 4.34
N GLY A 11 -6.47 15.50 3.20
CA GLY A 11 -5.84 15.42 1.88
C GLY A 11 -5.61 14.00 1.34
N ALA A 12 -6.00 12.95 2.07
CA ALA A 12 -5.97 11.59 1.55
C ALA A 12 -6.93 11.41 0.36
N LEU A 13 -6.58 10.50 -0.54
CA LEU A 13 -7.48 10.11 -1.62
C LEU A 13 -8.79 9.53 -1.08
N THR A 14 -9.89 9.83 -1.76
CA THR A 14 -11.14 9.10 -1.52
C THR A 14 -10.98 7.63 -1.89
N ALA A 15 -11.73 6.74 -1.24
CA ALA A 15 -11.69 5.30 -1.56
C ALA A 15 -12.00 5.01 -3.04
N ALA A 16 -12.88 5.79 -3.67
CA ALA A 16 -13.21 5.67 -5.08
C ALA A 16 -12.05 6.09 -6.01
N MET A 17 -11.39 7.22 -5.71
CA MET A 17 -10.21 7.66 -6.47
C MET A 17 -9.05 6.67 -6.31
N PHE A 18 -8.79 6.22 -5.09
CA PHE A 18 -7.79 5.21 -4.81
C PHE A 18 -8.06 3.92 -5.58
N ALA A 19 -9.31 3.43 -5.57
CA ALA A 19 -9.71 2.24 -6.33
C ALA A 19 -9.41 2.38 -7.83
N ARG A 20 -9.73 3.55 -8.40
CA ARG A 20 -9.47 3.87 -9.82
C ARG A 20 -7.97 3.91 -10.13
N LEU A 21 -7.15 4.54 -9.28
CA LEU A 21 -5.70 4.65 -9.48
C LEU A 21 -4.99 3.29 -9.37
N VAL A 22 -5.44 2.45 -8.43
CA VAL A 22 -4.88 1.10 -8.21
C VAL A 22 -5.46 0.06 -9.20
N GLY A 23 -6.51 0.42 -9.96
CA GLY A 23 -7.14 -0.47 -10.94
C GLY A 23 -7.95 -1.60 -10.32
N VAL A 24 -8.64 -1.34 -9.21
CA VAL A 24 -9.40 -2.34 -8.45
C VAL A 24 -10.83 -1.88 -8.15
N SER A 25 -11.68 -2.81 -7.70
CA SER A 25 -13.03 -2.46 -7.25
C SER A 25 -13.00 -1.75 -5.88
N PRO A 26 -13.95 -0.83 -5.61
CA PRO A 26 -14.10 -0.21 -4.29
C PRO A 26 -14.33 -1.23 -3.16
N ALA A 27 -15.01 -2.35 -3.45
CA ALA A 27 -15.22 -3.42 -2.50
C ALA A 27 -13.89 -4.07 -2.06
N LEU A 28 -12.94 -4.24 -2.97
CA LEU A 28 -11.62 -4.77 -2.64
C LEU A 28 -10.82 -3.79 -1.77
N VAL A 29 -10.91 -2.48 -2.05
CA VAL A 29 -10.31 -1.44 -1.20
C VAL A 29 -10.89 -1.49 0.21
N TYR A 30 -12.21 -1.66 0.36
CA TYR A 30 -12.85 -1.85 1.66
C TYR A 30 -12.31 -3.09 2.39
N GLN A 31 -12.14 -4.21 1.69
CA GLN A 31 -11.58 -5.44 2.28
C GLN A 31 -10.15 -5.23 2.79
N TRP A 32 -9.32 -4.49 2.07
CA TRP A 32 -7.96 -4.14 2.50
C TRP A 32 -7.97 -3.20 3.71
N ARG A 33 -8.79 -2.14 3.66
CA ARG A 33 -8.90 -1.16 4.74
C ARG A 33 -9.41 -1.77 6.05
N THR A 34 -10.27 -2.77 5.96
CA THR A 34 -10.83 -3.47 7.13
C THR A 34 -10.02 -4.68 7.58
N GLY A 35 -8.91 -4.99 6.90
CA GLY A 35 -8.09 -6.16 7.22
C GLY A 35 -8.75 -7.51 6.92
N ARG A 36 -9.93 -7.53 6.29
CA ARG A 36 -10.62 -8.77 5.89
C ARG A 36 -9.79 -9.61 4.93
N ARG A 37 -8.96 -8.95 4.12
CA ARG A 37 -8.00 -9.61 3.23
C ARG A 37 -6.69 -8.82 3.18
N PRO A 38 -5.53 -9.49 3.24
CA PRO A 38 -4.26 -8.82 3.02
C PRO A 38 -4.15 -8.31 1.57
N VAL A 39 -3.32 -7.28 1.37
CA VAL A 39 -3.02 -6.75 0.05
C VAL A 39 -2.12 -7.74 -0.71
N PRO A 40 -2.53 -8.23 -1.89
CA PRO A 40 -1.68 -9.07 -2.72
C PRO A 40 -0.47 -8.31 -3.26
N VAL A 41 0.67 -9.01 -3.39
CA VAL A 41 1.96 -8.45 -3.86
C VAL A 41 1.83 -7.56 -5.09
N LYS A 42 1.06 -8.01 -6.09
CA LYS A 42 0.85 -7.29 -7.37
C LYS A 42 0.26 -5.88 -7.23
N HIS A 43 -0.38 -5.55 -6.12
CA HIS A 43 -0.95 -4.22 -5.88
C HIS A 43 -0.07 -3.33 -5.00
N CYS A 44 0.93 -3.88 -4.30
CA CYS A 44 1.69 -3.11 -3.31
C CYS A 44 2.44 -1.92 -3.94
N ALA A 45 3.08 -2.12 -5.10
CA ALA A 45 3.77 -1.03 -5.80
C ALA A 45 2.81 0.05 -6.34
N LEU A 46 1.63 -0.36 -6.82
CA LEU A 46 0.60 0.57 -7.31
C LEU A 46 0.00 1.40 -6.17
N ILE A 47 -0.19 0.79 -5.00
CA ILE A 47 -0.68 1.49 -3.80
C ILE A 47 0.37 2.50 -3.32
N GLU A 48 1.64 2.11 -3.28
CA GLU A 48 2.73 3.03 -2.91
C GLU A 48 2.76 4.24 -3.84
N LEU A 49 2.65 4.03 -5.16
CA LEU A 49 2.57 5.12 -6.12
C LEU A 49 1.30 5.98 -5.95
N ALA A 50 0.12 5.35 -5.80
CA ALA A 50 -1.14 6.06 -5.66
C ALA A 50 -1.21 6.90 -4.37
N THR A 51 -0.49 6.49 -3.33
CA THR A 51 -0.43 7.21 -2.05
C THR A 51 0.76 8.16 -1.95
N ASP A 52 1.49 8.38 -3.05
CA ASP A 52 2.71 9.20 -3.10
C ASP A 52 3.74 8.80 -2.02
N GLY A 53 3.91 7.49 -1.84
CA GLY A 53 4.82 6.93 -0.84
C GLY A 53 4.30 6.96 0.60
N ALA A 54 3.12 7.53 0.88
CA ALA A 54 2.57 7.56 2.23
C ALA A 54 2.30 6.15 2.79
N VAL A 55 1.90 5.19 1.94
CA VAL A 55 1.79 3.77 2.29
C VAL A 55 2.76 2.95 1.44
N THR A 56 3.84 2.46 2.04
CA THR A 56 4.89 1.76 1.30
C THR A 56 4.64 0.26 1.14
N ARG A 57 5.33 -0.38 0.21
CA ARG A 57 5.41 -1.86 0.10
C ARG A 57 5.82 -2.52 1.42
N ARG A 58 6.70 -1.88 2.20
CA ARG A 58 7.13 -2.36 3.51
C ARG A 58 6.00 -2.33 4.53
N ASP A 59 5.20 -1.27 4.52
CA ASP A 59 4.03 -1.16 5.39
C ASP A 59 2.96 -2.20 5.06
N LEU A 60 2.76 -2.49 3.78
CA LEU A 60 1.77 -3.46 3.30
C LEU A 60 2.19 -4.91 3.54
N ARG A 61 3.51 -5.18 3.58
CA ARG A 61 4.09 -6.52 3.71
C ARG A 61 5.28 -6.53 4.66
N PRO A 62 5.09 -6.25 5.96
CA PRO A 62 6.20 -6.15 6.91
C PRO A 62 6.95 -7.48 7.11
N SER A 63 6.30 -8.62 6.88
CA SER A 63 6.86 -9.96 7.12
C SER A 63 7.75 -10.48 6.00
N ASP A 64 7.45 -10.16 4.75
CA ASP A 64 8.07 -10.79 3.57
C ASP A 64 8.48 -9.77 2.49
N CYS A 65 8.47 -8.48 2.83
CA CYS A 65 8.90 -7.37 1.98
C CYS A 65 10.27 -7.63 1.35
N THR A 66 11.27 -8.05 2.15
CA THR A 66 12.66 -8.22 1.69
C THR A 66 12.86 -9.50 0.88
N GLN A 67 11.98 -10.49 1.04
CA GLN A 67 11.98 -11.70 0.23
C GLN A 67 11.41 -11.44 -1.16
N ILE A 68 10.43 -10.55 -1.27
CA ILE A 68 9.79 -10.17 -2.54
C ILE A 68 10.58 -9.07 -3.27
N TRP A 69 11.07 -8.08 -2.53
CA TRP A 69 11.83 -6.94 -3.03
C TRP A 69 13.17 -6.82 -2.28
N PRO A 70 14.18 -7.64 -2.63
CA PRO A 70 15.50 -7.60 -1.99
C PRO A 70 16.17 -6.22 -2.05
N GLU A 71 15.92 -5.46 -3.11
CA GLU A 71 16.43 -4.10 -3.29
C GLU A 71 15.95 -3.13 -2.21
N LEU A 72 14.82 -3.42 -1.54
CA LEU A 72 14.39 -2.65 -0.39
C LEU A 72 15.31 -2.87 0.80
N ALA A 73 15.90 -4.06 1.00
CA ALA A 73 16.86 -4.26 2.09
C ALA A 73 18.16 -3.46 1.87
N GLU A 74 18.65 -3.44 0.63
CA GLU A 74 19.91 -2.81 0.24
C GLU A 74 19.87 -1.27 0.27
N ARG A 75 18.68 -0.67 0.13
CA ARG A 75 18.52 0.79 0.27
C ARG A 75 18.81 1.34 1.68
N ILE A 76 19.01 0.49 2.69
CA ILE A 76 19.45 0.91 4.03
C ILE A 76 20.97 1.16 4.07
N THR A 77 21.74 0.60 3.13
CA THR A 77 23.22 0.61 3.14
C THR A 77 23.89 1.57 2.17
N ALA A 78 23.13 2.41 1.46
CA ALA A 78 23.70 3.49 0.64
C ALA A 78 23.58 4.82 1.40
N GLN A 79 24.53 5.09 2.28
CA GLN A 79 24.79 6.39 2.89
C GLN A 79 26.28 6.69 2.83
#